data_AF-A0A2M7ZNX2-F1
#
_entry.id   AF-A0A2M7ZNX2-F1
#
_cell.length_a   1.000
_cell.length_b   1.000
_cell.length_c   1.000
_cell.angle_alpha   90.00
_cell.angle_beta   90.00
_cell.angle_gamma   90.00
#
_symmetry.space_group_name_H-M   'P 1'
#
loop_
_entity.id
_entity.type
_entity.pdbx_description
1 polymer ?
#
loop_
_entity_poly.entity_id
_entity_poly.type
_entity_poly.pdbx_seq_one_letter_code
_entity_poly.pdbx_strand_id
1 'polypeptide(L)'
;MIVVYNISDKFLDPNKFDVFLVALTFIFSFISYLSFFPLIFYIIFLLFFFRNNITKFLIFISVIIIFFSLIQKFMFGIITTEIFYWDFPLLWIITLYLLSIYSGWMVADMQEVYFGSGVIIFLWSLIFWLTNNNFGSISVVSFLSSIPFFIFSFRKYKVDKFLGKVYTDL
;
A
#
# COMPACT_ATOMS: atom_id res chain seq x y z
N MET A 1 -20.95 -11.44 -12.51
CA MET A 1 -20.16 -12.41 -11.71
C MET A 1 -19.32 -13.34 -12.58
N ILE A 2 -19.86 -13.98 -13.63
CA ILE A 2 -19.10 -14.94 -14.46
C ILE A 2 -17.91 -14.32 -15.22
N VAL A 3 -18.05 -13.06 -15.67
CA VAL A 3 -16.94 -12.33 -16.32
C VAL A 3 -15.85 -11.95 -15.31
N VAL A 4 -16.24 -11.57 -14.09
CA VAL A 4 -15.29 -11.31 -12.99
C VAL A 4 -14.58 -12.59 -12.59
N TYR A 5 -15.31 -13.72 -12.53
CA TYR A 5 -14.73 -15.03 -12.24
C TYR A 5 -13.75 -15.48 -13.34
N ASN A 6 -14.09 -15.34 -14.62
CA ASN A 6 -13.20 -15.74 -15.72
C ASN A 6 -11.98 -14.81 -15.90
N ILE A 7 -12.11 -13.52 -15.57
CA ILE A 7 -10.96 -12.62 -15.46
C ILE A 7 -10.12 -13.00 -14.24
N SER A 8 -10.77 -13.37 -13.13
CA SER A 8 -10.07 -13.89 -11.96
C SER A 8 -9.34 -15.18 -12.31
N ASP A 9 -9.93 -16.15 -12.99
CA ASP A 9 -9.33 -17.48 -13.22
C ASP A 9 -8.19 -17.45 -14.26
N LYS A 10 -8.27 -16.56 -15.27
CA LYS A 10 -7.19 -16.37 -16.25
C LYS A 10 -6.03 -15.51 -15.75
N PHE A 11 -6.23 -14.66 -14.75
CA PHE A 11 -5.18 -13.82 -14.16
C PHE A 11 -4.69 -14.32 -12.78
N LEU A 12 -5.52 -15.05 -12.03
CA LEU A 12 -5.23 -15.75 -10.77
C LEU A 12 -4.73 -17.18 -11.05
N ASP A 13 -3.77 -17.30 -11.96
CA ASP A 13 -2.70 -18.27 -11.74
C ASP A 13 -2.21 -17.99 -10.29
N PRO A 14 -2.08 -18.98 -9.39
CA PRO A 14 -1.55 -18.74 -8.03
C PRO A 14 -0.12 -18.16 -8.04
N ASN A 15 0.49 -18.05 -9.22
CA ASN A 15 1.76 -17.39 -9.51
C ASN A 15 1.65 -16.01 -10.23
N LYS A 16 0.46 -15.46 -10.54
CA LYS A 16 0.35 -14.27 -11.43
C LYS A 16 -0.55 -13.12 -11.01
N PHE A 17 -1.44 -13.22 -10.02
CA PHE A 17 -2.08 -12.03 -9.45
C PHE A 17 -2.34 -12.23 -7.96
N ASP A 18 -1.62 -11.50 -7.12
CA ASP A 18 -1.72 -11.62 -5.67
C ASP A 18 -3.12 -11.15 -5.23
N VAL A 19 -4.02 -12.07 -4.85
CA VAL A 19 -5.31 -11.77 -4.18
C VAL A 19 -5.13 -10.76 -3.04
N PHE A 20 -3.95 -10.81 -2.43
CA PHE A 20 -3.49 -9.88 -1.42
C PHE A 20 -3.42 -8.43 -1.90
N LEU A 21 -2.84 -8.18 -3.08
CA LEU A 21 -2.79 -6.85 -3.68
C LEU A 21 -4.20 -6.32 -3.92
N VAL A 22 -5.13 -7.18 -4.37
CA VAL A 22 -6.54 -6.81 -4.57
C VAL A 22 -7.20 -6.43 -3.24
N ALA A 23 -7.04 -7.25 -2.20
CA ALA A 23 -7.56 -6.96 -0.87
C ALA A 23 -6.99 -5.65 -0.28
N LEU A 24 -5.70 -5.43 -0.47
CA LEU A 24 -4.98 -4.25 0.01
C LEU A 24 -5.40 -2.99 -0.76
N THR A 25 -5.59 -3.09 -2.08
CA THR A 25 -6.18 -1.99 -2.86
C THR A 25 -7.60 -1.67 -2.41
N PHE A 26 -8.43 -2.67 -2.11
CA PHE A 26 -9.78 -2.44 -1.60
C PHE A 26 -9.79 -1.72 -0.25
N ILE A 27 -9.00 -2.21 0.72
CA ILE A 27 -8.86 -1.58 2.05
C ILE A 27 -8.39 -0.14 1.90
N PHE A 28 -7.35 0.09 1.09
CA PHE A 28 -6.86 1.45 0.91
C PHE A 28 -7.84 2.34 0.16
N SER A 29 -8.59 1.84 -0.83
CA SER A 29 -9.61 2.63 -1.53
C SER A 29 -10.73 3.02 -0.56
N PHE A 30 -11.05 2.16 0.40
CA PHE A 30 -12.01 2.44 1.46
C PHE A 30 -11.51 3.52 2.43
N ILE A 31 -10.25 3.44 2.86
CA ILE A 31 -9.66 4.49 3.70
C ILE A 31 -9.54 5.80 2.91
N SER A 32 -9.21 5.73 1.62
CA SER A 32 -9.05 6.89 0.72
C SER A 32 -10.34 7.67 0.53
N TYR A 33 -11.47 6.99 0.63
CA TYR A 33 -12.80 7.62 0.63
C TYR A 33 -13.05 8.46 1.88
N LEU A 34 -12.48 8.07 3.03
CA LEU A 34 -12.65 8.79 4.30
C LEU A 34 -11.58 9.87 4.53
N SER A 35 -10.44 9.75 3.84
CA SER A 35 -9.30 10.66 3.93
C SER A 35 -8.36 10.48 2.74
N PHE A 36 -7.81 11.56 2.21
CA PHE A 36 -6.74 11.49 1.20
C PHE A 36 -5.40 10.90 1.73
N PHE A 37 -5.32 10.61 3.03
CA PHE A 37 -4.15 10.05 3.74
C PHE A 37 -3.46 8.85 3.08
N PRO A 38 -4.17 7.83 2.56
CA PRO A 38 -3.51 6.66 1.99
C PRO A 38 -2.80 6.91 0.66
N LEU A 39 -2.97 8.10 0.04
CA LEU A 39 -2.33 8.43 -1.23
C LEU A 39 -0.81 8.33 -1.17
N ILE A 40 -0.23 8.65 -0.03
CA ILE A 40 1.22 8.60 0.20
C ILE A 40 1.74 7.15 0.08
N PHE A 41 0.96 6.17 0.57
CA PHE A 41 1.34 4.77 0.50
C PHE A 41 1.21 4.22 -0.92
N TYR A 42 0.22 4.69 -1.69
CA TYR A 42 0.08 4.29 -3.09
C TYR A 42 1.28 4.68 -3.95
N ILE A 43 1.99 5.77 -3.62
CA ILE A 43 3.14 6.22 -4.42
C ILE A 43 4.20 5.14 -4.52
N ILE A 44 4.47 4.41 -3.43
CA ILE A 44 5.49 3.35 -3.41
C ILE A 44 5.09 2.20 -4.34
N PHE A 45 3.83 1.77 -4.25
CA PHE A 45 3.29 0.72 -5.11
C PHE A 45 3.24 1.16 -6.59
N LEU A 46 2.79 2.38 -6.85
CA LEU A 46 2.71 2.95 -8.19
C LEU A 46 4.09 3.02 -8.86
N LEU A 47 5.10 3.54 -8.15
CA LEU A 47 6.48 3.62 -8.66
C LEU A 47 7.08 2.23 -8.89
N PHE A 48 6.85 1.29 -7.97
CA PHE A 48 7.30 -0.09 -8.14
C PHE A 48 6.70 -0.74 -9.40
N PHE A 49 5.39 -0.66 -9.59
CA PHE A 49 4.73 -1.26 -10.75
C PHE A 49 5.11 -0.56 -12.05
N PHE A 50 5.21 0.78 -12.03
CA PHE A 50 5.63 1.56 -13.19
C PHE A 50 7.01 1.11 -13.68
N ARG A 51 7.96 0.92 -12.77
CA ARG A 51 9.32 0.50 -13.11
C ARG A 51 9.40 -0.97 -13.57
N ASN A 52 8.64 -1.86 -12.93
CA ASN A 52 8.78 -3.30 -13.15
C ASN A 52 7.92 -3.83 -14.31
N ASN A 53 6.65 -3.40 -14.42
CA ASN A 53 5.76 -3.84 -15.48
C ASN A 53 4.57 -2.87 -15.67
N ILE A 54 4.57 -2.16 -16.79
CA ILE A 54 3.56 -1.15 -17.12
C ILE A 54 2.13 -1.72 -17.21
N THR A 55 1.98 -2.99 -17.59
CA THR A 55 0.65 -3.64 -17.63
C THR A 55 0.11 -3.85 -16.23
N LYS A 56 0.95 -4.29 -15.27
CA LYS A 56 0.57 -4.43 -13.85
C LYS A 56 0.25 -3.08 -13.23
N PHE A 57 0.99 -2.03 -13.61
CA PHE A 57 0.71 -0.66 -13.19
C PHE A 57 -0.69 -0.20 -13.64
N LEU A 58 -1.05 -0.39 -14.90
CA LEU A 58 -2.38 -0.03 -15.42
C LEU A 58 -3.48 -0.85 -14.74
N ILE A 59 -3.26 -2.14 -14.49
CA ILE A 59 -4.24 -2.97 -13.76
C ILE A 59 -4.38 -2.45 -12.32
N PHE A 60 -3.28 -2.14 -11.63
CA PHE A 60 -3.32 -1.60 -10.27
C PHE A 60 -4.13 -0.29 -10.18
N ILE A 61 -3.89 0.65 -11.09
CA ILE A 61 -4.65 1.91 -11.16
C ILE A 61 -6.13 1.65 -11.45
N SER A 62 -6.44 0.81 -12.44
CA SER A 62 -7.83 0.53 -12.78
C SER A 62 -8.59 -0.12 -11.62
N VAL A 63 -7.96 -1.04 -10.89
CA VAL A 63 -8.54 -1.66 -9.70
C VAL A 63 -8.81 -0.63 -8.60
N ILE A 64 -7.87 0.30 -8.35
CA ILE A 64 -8.06 1.39 -7.37
C ILE A 64 -9.25 2.27 -7.78
N ILE A 65 -9.32 2.68 -9.04
CA ILE A 65 -10.40 3.55 -9.54
C ILE A 65 -11.74 2.83 -9.42
N ILE A 66 -11.82 1.56 -9.84
CA ILE A 66 -13.05 0.76 -9.75
C ILE A 66 -13.51 0.64 -8.30
N PHE A 67 -12.62 0.28 -7.37
CA PHE A 67 -12.98 0.17 -5.96
C PHE A 67 -13.38 1.52 -5.36
N PHE A 68 -12.64 2.59 -5.65
CA PHE A 68 -12.99 3.92 -5.19
C PHE A 68 -14.37 4.36 -5.69
N SER A 69 -14.67 4.20 -6.98
CA SER A 69 -15.98 4.52 -7.54
C SER A 69 -17.10 3.65 -6.96
N LEU A 70 -16.85 2.35 -6.73
CA LEU A 70 -17.81 1.47 -6.06
C LEU A 70 -18.11 1.95 -4.64
N ILE A 71 -17.06 2.20 -3.84
CA ILE A 71 -17.19 2.69 -2.47
C ILE A 71 -17.93 4.02 -2.44
N GLN A 72 -17.54 4.97 -3.32
CA GLN A 72 -18.21 6.25 -3.44
C GLN A 72 -19.69 6.07 -3.74
N LYS A 73 -20.07 5.21 -4.68
CA LYS A 73 -21.47 4.94 -5.02
C LYS A 73 -22.28 4.36 -3.85
N PHE A 74 -21.69 3.44 -3.07
CA PHE A 74 -22.38 2.82 -1.93
C PHE A 74 -22.44 3.70 -0.69
N MET A 75 -21.45 4.56 -0.48
CA MET A 75 -21.35 5.44 0.68
C MET A 75 -21.90 6.85 0.42
N PHE A 76 -22.24 7.17 -0.84
CA PHE A 76 -22.80 8.46 -1.24
C PHE A 76 -24.04 8.81 -0.41
N GLY A 77 -23.97 9.90 0.34
CA GLY A 77 -25.07 10.39 1.19
C GLY A 77 -25.13 9.82 2.60
N ILE A 78 -24.29 8.84 2.95
CA ILE A 78 -24.20 8.27 4.32
C ILE A 78 -23.14 9.02 5.14
N ILE A 79 -21.99 9.33 4.52
CA ILE A 79 -20.86 10.02 5.14
C ILE A 79 -20.40 11.09 4.14
N THR A 80 -20.55 12.36 4.50
CA THR A 80 -20.22 13.50 3.61
C THR A 80 -19.06 14.34 4.14
N THR A 81 -18.61 14.09 5.36
CA THR A 81 -17.52 14.83 6.01
C THR A 81 -16.26 13.98 6.02
N GLU A 82 -15.12 14.58 5.65
CA GLU A 82 -13.81 13.98 5.88
C GLU A 82 -13.66 13.70 7.39
N ILE A 83 -13.42 12.43 7.74
CA ILE A 83 -13.34 12.00 9.15
C ILE A 83 -11.94 12.28 9.72
N PHE A 84 -10.94 12.38 8.86
CA PHE A 84 -9.55 12.64 9.24
C PHE A 84 -9.12 14.01 8.77
N TYR A 85 -9.22 14.99 9.67
CA TYR A 85 -8.65 16.31 9.45
C TYR A 85 -7.15 16.28 9.76
N TRP A 86 -6.36 16.89 8.87
CA TRP A 86 -4.90 16.94 9.01
C TRP A 86 -4.53 18.11 9.90
N ASP A 87 -4.52 17.90 11.20
CA ASP A 87 -3.80 18.79 12.13
C ASP A 87 -2.29 18.48 12.04
N PHE A 88 -1.73 18.64 10.83
CA PHE A 88 -0.33 18.37 10.55
C PHE A 88 0.35 19.59 9.92
N PRO A 89 1.54 19.97 10.39
CA PRO A 89 2.34 20.97 9.70
C PRO A 89 2.64 20.52 8.27
N LEU A 90 2.38 21.42 7.31
CA LEU A 90 2.56 21.18 5.88
C LEU A 90 3.97 20.67 5.54
N LEU A 91 4.99 21.12 6.29
CA LEU A 91 6.37 20.67 6.14
C LEU A 91 6.52 19.15 6.33
N TRP A 92 5.87 18.58 7.34
CA TRP A 92 5.92 17.13 7.57
C TRP A 92 5.24 16.35 6.44
N ILE A 93 4.10 16.84 5.95
CA ILE A 93 3.41 16.24 4.81
C ILE A 93 4.35 16.18 3.60
N ILE A 94 5.00 17.30 3.26
CA ILE A 94 5.96 17.36 2.14
C ILE A 94 7.12 16.37 2.35
N THR A 95 7.72 16.33 3.54
CA THR A 95 8.84 15.40 3.80
C THR A 95 8.44 13.94 3.61
N LEU A 96 7.22 13.58 3.98
CA LEU A 96 6.74 12.21 3.88
C LEU A 96 6.39 11.83 2.43
N TYR A 97 5.88 12.77 1.63
CA TYR A 97 5.76 12.59 0.18
C TYR A 97 7.13 12.35 -0.46
N LEU A 98 8.14 13.17 -0.12
CA LEU A 98 9.50 13.01 -0.65
C LEU A 98 10.11 11.66 -0.25
N LEU A 99 9.95 11.25 1.01
CA LEU A 99 10.39 9.94 1.49
C LEU A 99 9.72 8.80 0.73
N SER A 100 8.41 8.91 0.47
CA SER A 100 7.64 7.87 -0.23
C SER A 100 8.02 7.76 -1.71
N ILE A 101 8.31 8.89 -2.37
CA ILE A 101 8.83 8.91 -3.73
C ILE A 101 10.22 8.26 -3.76
N TYR A 102 11.10 8.66 -2.85
CA TYR A 102 12.45 8.12 -2.76
C TYR A 102 12.45 6.61 -2.49
N SER A 103 11.67 6.16 -1.50
CA SER A 103 11.56 4.73 -1.19
C SER A 103 10.94 3.95 -2.35
N GLY A 104 9.88 4.48 -2.97
CA GLY A 104 9.23 3.85 -4.13
C GLY A 104 10.18 3.68 -5.33
N TRP A 105 11.12 4.61 -5.49
CA TRP A 105 12.13 4.52 -6.54
C TRP A 105 13.22 3.48 -6.24
N MET A 106 13.63 3.36 -4.98
CA MET A 106 14.73 2.49 -4.54
C MET A 106 14.34 1.01 -4.42
N VAL A 107 13.13 0.74 -3.92
CA VAL A 107 12.63 -0.60 -3.61
C VAL A 107 12.72 -1.53 -4.82
N ALA A 108 13.44 -2.65 -4.74
CA ALA A 108 13.70 -3.58 -5.83
C ALA A 108 12.67 -4.73 -5.93
N ASP A 109 12.16 -5.18 -4.79
CA ASP A 109 11.27 -6.34 -4.67
C ASP A 109 9.98 -6.02 -3.89
N MET A 110 8.92 -6.82 -4.07
CA MET A 110 7.64 -6.63 -3.36
C MET A 110 7.78 -6.69 -1.84
N GLN A 111 8.73 -7.47 -1.32
CA GLN A 111 9.00 -7.54 0.11
C GLN A 111 9.44 -6.18 0.66
N GLU A 112 10.31 -5.50 -0.08
CA GLU A 112 10.78 -4.16 0.25
C GLU A 112 9.66 -3.11 0.07
N VAL A 113 8.71 -3.31 -0.86
CA VAL A 113 7.51 -2.46 -0.97
C VAL A 113 6.70 -2.52 0.32
N TYR A 114 6.43 -3.72 0.82
CA TYR A 114 5.68 -3.91 2.07
C TYR A 114 6.45 -3.39 3.28
N PHE A 115 7.75 -3.65 3.36
CA PHE A 115 8.58 -3.13 4.44
C PHE A 115 8.63 -1.59 4.43
N GLY A 116 8.93 -0.98 3.28
CA GLY A 116 9.06 0.47 3.14
C GLY A 116 7.75 1.20 3.42
N SER A 117 6.63 0.68 2.91
CA SER A 117 5.31 1.22 3.24
C SER A 117 5.00 1.09 4.73
N GLY A 118 5.29 -0.05 5.36
CA GLY A 118 5.16 -0.23 6.81
C GLY A 118 5.97 0.78 7.63
N VAL A 119 7.25 0.99 7.28
CA VAL A 119 8.13 1.97 7.93
C VAL A 119 7.58 3.39 7.79
N ILE A 120 7.09 3.77 6.60
CA ILE A 120 6.55 5.12 6.37
C ILE A 120 5.27 5.34 7.17
N ILE A 121 4.35 4.37 7.21
CA ILE A 121 3.14 4.42 8.02
C ILE A 121 3.49 4.52 9.52
N PHE A 122 4.49 3.76 9.96
CA PHE A 122 4.94 3.75 11.35
C PHE A 122 5.59 5.09 11.76
N LEU A 123 6.50 5.62 10.95
CA LEU A 123 7.08 6.96 11.14
C LEU A 123 5.99 8.02 11.21
N TRP A 124 4.95 7.87 10.39
CA TRP A 124 3.79 8.75 10.41
C TRP A 124 3.10 8.77 11.78
N SER A 125 2.84 7.59 12.36
CA SER A 125 2.26 7.45 13.70
C SER A 125 3.10 8.16 14.76
N LEU A 126 4.43 7.98 14.71
CA LEU A 126 5.37 8.62 15.63
C LEU A 126 5.36 10.15 15.50
N ILE A 127 5.37 10.69 14.28
CA ILE A 127 5.35 12.13 14.07
C ILE A 127 4.03 12.73 14.58
N PHE A 128 2.89 12.05 14.40
CA PHE A 128 1.61 12.47 15.02
C PHE A 128 1.68 12.52 16.53
N TRP A 129 2.23 11.47 17.14
CA TRP A 129 2.36 11.43 18.58
C TRP A 129 3.25 12.55 19.11
N LEU A 130 4.39 12.80 18.48
CA LEU A 130 5.34 13.86 18.86
C LEU A 130 4.79 15.26 18.64
N THR A 131 4.08 15.49 17.54
CA THR A 131 3.59 16.84 17.18
C THR A 131 2.42 17.26 18.06
N ASN A 132 1.53 16.32 18.41
CA ASN A 132 0.32 16.62 19.16
C ASN A 132 0.45 16.32 20.66
N ASN A 133 1.60 15.82 21.13
CA ASN A 133 1.85 15.38 22.50
C ASN A 133 0.78 14.44 23.07
N ASN A 134 0.04 13.75 22.19
CA ASN A 134 -1.05 12.86 22.56
C ASN A 134 -1.14 11.71 21.57
N PHE A 135 -1.39 10.51 22.08
CA PHE A 135 -1.63 9.32 21.26
C PHE A 135 -3.09 9.31 20.80
N GLY A 136 -3.43 10.25 19.91
CA GLY A 136 -4.77 10.39 19.35
C GLY A 136 -5.19 9.20 18.49
N SER A 137 -6.49 9.09 18.19
CA SER A 137 -7.07 8.02 17.36
C SER A 137 -6.32 7.80 16.04
N ILE A 138 -5.88 8.89 15.39
CA ILE A 138 -5.12 8.84 14.14
C ILE A 138 -3.77 8.15 14.32
N SER A 139 -3.01 8.50 15.36
CA SER A 139 -1.71 7.86 15.65
C SER A 139 -1.86 6.35 15.91
N VAL A 140 -2.93 5.94 16.61
CA VAL A 140 -3.26 4.52 16.86
C VAL A 140 -3.62 3.81 15.56
N VAL A 141 -4.49 4.40 14.73
CA VAL A 141 -4.91 3.82 13.46
C VAL A 141 -3.72 3.68 12.51
N SER A 142 -2.86 4.70 12.41
CA SER A 142 -1.61 4.62 11.64
C SER A 142 -0.71 3.51 12.17
N PHE A 143 -0.49 3.42 13.49
CA PHE A 143 0.31 2.36 14.08
C PHE A 143 -0.24 0.96 13.75
N LEU A 144 -1.53 0.74 13.99
CA LEU A 144 -2.18 -0.55 13.74
C LEU A 144 -2.17 -0.92 12.25
N SER A 145 -2.34 0.06 11.36
CA SER A 145 -2.29 -0.18 9.91
C SER A 145 -0.89 -0.53 9.42
N SER A 146 0.18 -0.17 10.13
CA SER A 146 1.56 -0.58 9.79
C SER A 146 1.84 -2.07 10.05
N ILE A 147 1.15 -2.68 11.02
CA ILE A 147 1.41 -4.06 11.45
C ILE A 147 1.21 -5.06 10.31
N PRO A 148 0.10 -5.04 9.55
CA PRO A 148 -0.05 -5.89 8.37
C PRO A 148 1.14 -5.78 7.41
N PHE A 149 1.59 -4.56 7.08
CA PHE A 149 2.71 -4.35 6.16
C PHE A 149 4.00 -5.01 6.65
N PHE A 150 4.30 -4.91 7.94
CA PHE A 150 5.45 -5.60 8.52
C PHE A 150 5.29 -7.12 8.48
N ILE A 151 4.12 -7.65 8.84
CA ILE A 151 3.86 -9.10 8.77
C ILE A 151 4.08 -9.61 7.34
N PHE A 152 3.60 -8.89 6.33
CA PHE A 152 3.77 -9.29 4.93
C PHE A 152 5.17 -9.08 4.38
N SER A 153 5.96 -8.21 5.01
CA SER A 153 7.39 -8.09 4.72
C SER A 153 8.18 -9.31 5.19
N PHE A 154 7.66 -10.12 6.12
CA PHE A 154 8.27 -11.40 6.50
C PHE A 154 7.90 -12.49 5.49
N ARG A 155 8.50 -12.44 4.30
CA ARG A 155 8.57 -13.61 3.40
C ARG A 155 9.94 -14.25 3.50
N LYS A 156 10.00 -15.59 3.33
CA LYS A 156 11.27 -16.30 3.18
C LYS A 156 12.01 -15.68 1.99
N TYR A 157 13.10 -14.95 2.28
CA TYR A 157 14.08 -14.60 1.26
C TYR A 157 14.44 -15.90 0.54
N LYS A 158 14.24 -15.99 -0.77
CA LYS A 158 14.82 -17.06 -1.58
C LYS A 158 16.31 -16.77 -1.70
N VAL A 159 17.05 -16.92 -0.59
CA VAL A 159 18.52 -16.84 -0.58
C VAL A 159 19.10 -17.80 -1.63
N ASP A 160 18.41 -18.92 -1.86
CA ASP A 160 18.73 -19.94 -2.86
C ASP A 160 18.81 -19.41 -4.30
N LYS A 161 18.12 -18.31 -4.66
CA LYS A 161 18.20 -17.76 -6.02
C LYS A 161 19.50 -16.97 -6.26
N PHE A 162 20.11 -16.44 -5.21
CA PHE A 162 21.40 -15.73 -5.27
C PHE A 162 22.59 -16.63 -4.88
N LEU A 163 22.35 -17.66 -4.08
CA LEU A 163 23.34 -18.70 -3.74
C LEU A 163 23.36 -19.88 -4.72
N GLY A 164 22.38 -19.98 -5.64
CA GLY A 164 22.20 -21.06 -6.62
C GLY A 164 23.25 -21.15 -7.74
N LYS A 165 24.45 -20.64 -7.51
CA LYS A 165 25.66 -20.96 -8.27
C LYS A 165 26.78 -21.58 -7.42
N VAL A 166 26.56 -21.78 -6.11
CA VAL A 166 27.63 -22.20 -5.19
C VAL A 166 27.52 -23.67 -4.76
N TYR A 167 26.40 -24.35 -5.01
CA TYR A 167 26.25 -25.78 -4.69
C TYR A 167 25.72 -26.56 -5.89
N THR A 168 26.59 -26.82 -6.87
CA THR A 168 26.34 -27.84 -7.90
C THR A 168 26.99 -29.19 -7.62
N ASP A 169 27.79 -29.34 -6.56
CA ASP A 169 28.42 -30.61 -6.24
C ASP A 169 28.45 -30.81 -4.72
N LEU A 170 27.56 -31.67 -4.21
CA LEU A 170 27.75 -32.50 -3.01
C LEU A 170 26.68 -33.61 -3.00
#